data_AF-A0A439CNA4-F1
#
_entry.id   AF-A0A439CNA4-F1
#
_cell.length_a   1.000
_cell.length_b   1.000
_cell.length_c   1.000
_cell.angle_alpha   90.00
_cell.angle_beta   90.00
_cell.angle_gamma   90.00
#
_symmetry.space_group_name_H-M   'P 1'
#
loop_
_entity.id
_entity.type
_entity.pdbx_description
1 polymer ?
#
loop_
_entity_poly.entity_id
_entity_poly.type
_entity_poly.pdbx_seq_one_letter_code
_entity_poly.pdbx_strand_id
1 'polypeptide(L)'
;YRFNSLCPAPLNTPLLQDWLGDDVPKRMRREVHFPTGRFGEAVEQAQAVVFLASDEASFVNGHDMVVDGGMTKAYVTPEGQPLAAPTNNALKTEL
;
A
#
# COMPACT_ATOMS: atom_id res chain seq x y z
N TYR A 1 19.98 4.33 19.90
CA TYR A 1 19.62 3.58 18.68
C TYR A 1 18.11 3.41 18.64
N ARG A 2 17.49 3.66 17.48
CA ARG A 2 16.06 3.41 17.24
C ARG A 2 15.94 2.28 16.22
N PHE A 3 14.96 1.41 16.42
CA PHE A 3 14.61 0.34 15.49
C PHE A 3 13.10 0.26 15.40
N ASN A 4 12.56 0.08 14.20
CA ASN A 4 11.14 -0.02 13.95
C ASN A 4 10.93 -0.99 12.78
N SER A 5 9.71 -1.50 12.64
CA SER A 5 9.31 -2.36 11.53
C SER A 5 8.38 -1.60 10.60
N LEU A 6 8.42 -1.92 9.31
CA LEU A 6 7.44 -1.48 8.34
C LEU A 6 6.55 -2.67 7.97
N CYS A 7 5.23 -2.48 8.06
CA CYS A 7 4.23 -3.52 7.82
C CYS A 7 3.35 -3.14 6.62
N PRO A 8 3.80 -3.41 5.38
CA PRO A 8 3.08 -3.06 4.17
C PRO A 8 1.98 -4.08 3.81
N ALA A 9 1.01 -3.62 3.02
CA ALA A 9 0.14 -4.47 2.20
C ALA A 9 0.81 -4.79 0.83
N PRO A 10 0.19 -5.60 -0.05
CA PRO A 10 0.65 -5.73 -1.43
C PRO A 10 0.87 -4.37 -2.12
N LEU A 11 2.05 -4.22 -2.70
CA LEU A 11 2.50 -3.01 -3.38
C LEU A 11 2.55 -3.25 -4.90
N ASN A 12 2.37 -2.18 -5.66
CA ASN A 12 2.48 -2.12 -7.11
C ASN A 12 3.94 -2.30 -7.58
N THR A 13 4.47 -3.51 -7.40
CA THR A 13 5.84 -3.90 -7.73
C THR A 13 5.87 -4.73 -9.00
N PRO A 14 7.00 -4.74 -9.75
CA PRO A 14 7.15 -5.59 -10.94
C PRO A 14 6.82 -7.05 -10.64
N LEU A 15 7.29 -7.58 -9.50
CA LEU A 15 6.99 -8.95 -9.07
C LEU A 15 5.49 -9.22 -8.95
N LEU A 16 4.74 -8.30 -8.32
CA LEU A 16 3.30 -8.45 -8.20
C LEU A 16 2.59 -8.30 -9.55
N GLN A 17 3.03 -7.36 -10.40
CA GLN A 17 2.46 -7.14 -11.72
C GLN A 17 2.66 -8.36 -12.64
N ASP A 18 3.88 -8.90 -12.71
CA ASP A 18 4.21 -10.10 -13.48
C ASP A 18 3.37 -11.29 -13.01
N TRP A 19 3.20 -11.45 -11.69
CA TRP A 19 2.39 -12.51 -11.16
C TRP A 19 0.90 -12.32 -11.45
N LEU A 20 0.37 -11.10 -11.42
CA LEU A 20 -1.03 -10.81 -11.78
C LEU A 20 -1.29 -11.05 -13.27
N GLY A 21 -0.35 -10.67 -14.14
CA GLY A 21 -0.53 -10.65 -15.59
C GLY A 21 -1.76 -9.84 -16.00
N ASP A 22 -2.40 -10.23 -17.10
CA ASP A 22 -3.61 -9.58 -17.63
C ASP A 22 -4.92 -10.11 -17.02
N ASP A 23 -4.84 -10.91 -15.94
CA ASP A 23 -6.02 -11.50 -15.29
C ASP A 23 -6.74 -10.44 -14.43
N VAL A 24 -7.65 -9.70 -15.07
CA VAL A 24 -8.48 -8.67 -14.44
C VAL A 24 -9.27 -9.23 -13.24
N PRO A 25 -9.98 -10.39 -13.32
CA PRO A 25 -10.62 -10.98 -12.15
C PRO A 25 -9.66 -11.26 -10.98
N LYS A 26 -8.44 -11.74 -11.26
CA LYS A 26 -7.42 -12.01 -10.24
C LYS A 26 -6.93 -10.73 -9.56
N ARG A 27 -6.76 -9.65 -10.32
CA ARG A 27 -6.46 -8.32 -9.75
C ARG A 27 -7.61 -7.84 -8.88
N MET A 28 -8.84 -7.84 -9.40
CA MET A 28 -10.01 -7.32 -8.71
C MET A 28 -10.23 -8.02 -7.37
N ARG A 29 -10.11 -9.36 -7.29
CA ARG A 29 -10.23 -10.11 -6.03
C ARG A 29 -9.20 -9.72 -4.95
N ARG A 30 -8.18 -8.91 -5.26
CA ARG A 30 -7.17 -8.44 -4.31
C ARG A 30 -7.33 -6.97 -3.99
N GLU A 31 -7.47 -6.12 -5.01
CA GLU A 31 -7.64 -4.67 -4.83
C GLU A 31 -8.92 -4.32 -4.05
N VAL A 32 -9.94 -5.17 -4.18
CA VAL A 32 -11.23 -5.06 -3.49
C VAL A 32 -11.14 -4.99 -1.96
N HIS A 33 -10.05 -5.53 -1.38
CA HIS A 33 -9.84 -5.56 0.07
C HIS A 33 -9.14 -4.30 0.61
N PHE A 34 -8.71 -3.40 -0.26
CA PHE A 34 -8.14 -2.12 0.14
C PHE A 34 -9.28 -1.11 0.26
N PRO A 35 -9.50 -0.50 1.45
CA PRO A 35 -10.36 0.68 1.57
C PRO A 35 -9.96 1.80 0.60
N THR A 36 -8.66 1.93 0.31
CA THR A 36 -8.12 2.88 -0.68
C THR A 36 -8.42 2.50 -2.15
N GLY A 37 -8.85 1.26 -2.40
CA GLY A 37 -9.26 0.77 -3.73
C GLY A 37 -8.10 0.43 -4.67
N ARG A 38 -6.86 0.37 -4.19
CA ARG A 38 -5.66 0.05 -4.99
C ARG A 38 -4.54 -0.53 -4.16
N PHE A 39 -3.57 -1.18 -4.83
CA PHE A 39 -2.28 -1.50 -4.21
C PHE A 39 -1.53 -0.24 -3.78
N GLY A 40 -0.69 -0.38 -2.75
CA GLY A 40 0.22 0.68 -2.34
C GLY A 40 1.36 0.88 -3.35
N GLU A 41 2.01 2.04 -3.30
CA GLU A 41 3.18 2.37 -4.11
C GLU A 41 4.45 2.34 -3.27
N ALA A 42 5.60 2.01 -3.88
CA ALA A 42 6.87 1.96 -3.16
C ALA A 42 7.25 3.32 -2.53
N VAL A 43 6.86 4.43 -3.15
CA VAL A 43 7.12 5.78 -2.63
C VAL A 43 6.38 6.05 -1.31
N GLU A 44 5.21 5.45 -1.09
CA GLU A 44 4.44 5.61 0.15
C GLU A 44 5.17 4.93 1.32
N GLN A 45 5.79 3.77 1.05
CA GLN A 45 6.66 3.09 2.01
C GLN A 45 7.94 3.87 2.28
N ALA A 46 8.56 4.42 1.23
CA ALA A 46 9.78 5.22 1.36
C ALA A 46 9.53 6.47 2.23
N GLN A 47 8.39 7.14 2.08
CA GLN A 47 8.02 8.29 2.92
C GLN A 47 7.84 7.91 4.39
N ALA A 48 7.22 6.76 4.68
CA ALA A 48 7.12 6.25 6.05
C ALA A 48 8.51 5.95 6.65
N VAL A 49 9.42 5.37 5.85
CA VAL A 49 10.80 5.14 6.27
C VAL A 49 11.55 6.45 6.51
N VAL A 50 11.36 7.47 5.67
CA VAL A 50 11.95 8.80 5.87
C VAL A 50 11.51 9.40 7.19
N PHE A 51 10.20 9.34 7.51
CA PHE A 51 9.69 9.76 8.82
C PHE A 51 10.32 8.95 9.97
N LEU A 52 10.34 7.62 9.88
CA LEU A 52 10.95 6.79 10.92
C LEU A 52 12.44 7.04 11.07
N ALA A 53 13.16 7.45 10.03
CA ALA A 53 14.57 7.76 10.07
C ALA A 53 14.86 9.17 10.62
N SER A 54 13.89 10.09 10.55
CA SER A 54 14.09 11.49 10.90
C SER A 54 13.96 11.78 12.41
N ASP A 55 14.27 13.01 12.81
CA ASP A 55 14.20 13.47 14.20
C ASP A 55 12.76 13.66 14.69
N GLU A 56 11.81 13.84 13.77
CA GLU A 56 10.37 13.89 14.04
C GLU A 56 9.86 12.59 14.70
N ALA A 57 10.53 11.47 14.46
CA ALA A 57 10.25 10.17 15.07
C ALA A 57 11.16 9.87 16.29
N SER A 58 11.72 10.89 16.95
CA SER A 58 12.69 10.74 18.05
C SER A 58 12.20 9.89 19.22
N PHE A 59 10.88 9.82 19.45
CA PHE A 59 10.27 9.00 20.50
C PHE A 59 9.52 7.76 19.98
N VAL A 60 9.66 7.44 18.69
CA VAL A 60 9.10 6.23 18.06
C VAL A 60 10.19 5.15 17.98
N ASN A 61 10.05 4.11 18.80
CA ASN A 61 11.00 3.00 18.88
C ASN A 61 10.29 1.68 19.22
N GLY A 62 10.71 0.59 18.57
CA GLY A 62 10.09 -0.73 18.69
C GLY A 62 8.69 -0.81 18.09
N HIS A 63 8.33 0.10 17.17
CA HIS A 63 6.99 0.17 16.60
C HIS A 63 6.86 -0.67 15.32
N ASP A 64 5.76 -1.42 15.22
CA ASP A 64 5.32 -2.03 13.98
C ASP A 64 4.44 -1.05 13.20
N MET A 65 5.05 -0.28 12.30
CA MET A 65 4.36 0.76 11.54
C MET A 65 3.59 0.16 10.37
N VAL A 66 2.27 0.08 10.52
CA VAL A 66 1.36 -0.37 9.47
C VAL A 66 1.18 0.72 8.41
N VAL A 67 1.50 0.39 7.16
CA VAL A 67 1.36 1.28 5.99
C VAL A 67 0.74 0.46 4.85
N ASP A 68 -0.55 0.20 4.97
CA ASP A 68 -1.22 -0.90 4.25
C ASP A 68 -2.53 -0.49 3.55
N GLY A 69 -2.80 0.82 3.44
CA GLY A 69 -4.06 1.32 2.87
C GLY A 69 -5.30 0.99 3.70
N GLY A 70 -5.13 0.61 4.97
CA GLY A 70 -6.22 0.23 5.88
C GLY A 70 -6.67 -1.22 5.76
N MET A 71 -6.01 -2.03 4.91
CA MET A 71 -6.40 -3.42 4.62
C MET A 71 -6.50 -4.29 5.89
N THR A 72 -5.58 -4.14 6.86
CA THR A 72 -5.60 -4.91 8.11
C THR A 72 -6.68 -4.49 9.10
N LYS A 73 -7.27 -3.30 8.95
CA LYS A 73 -8.29 -2.76 9.88
C LYS A 73 -9.69 -2.75 9.29
N ALA A 74 -9.80 -2.70 7.97
CA ALA A 74 -11.05 -2.70 7.24
C ALA A 74 -10.97 -3.72 6.11
N TYR A 75 -10.92 -5.00 6.48
CA TYR A 75 -11.07 -6.11 5.53
C TYR A 75 -12.52 -6.13 5.03
N VAL A 76 -12.77 -5.31 4.02
CA VAL A 76 -14.11 -5.14 3.45
C VAL A 76 -14.31 -6.15 2.33
N THR A 77 -15.48 -6.78 2.35
CA THR A 77 -16.10 -7.32 1.14
C THR A 77 -17.06 -6.22 0.69
N PRO A 78 -16.76 -5.46 -0.37
CA PRO A 78 -17.57 -4.32 -0.74
C PRO A 78 -18.94 -4.81 -1.19
N GLU A 79 -19.97 -4.29 -0.53
CA GLU A 79 -21.34 -4.32 -1.00
C GLU A 79 -21.57 -3.00 -1.76
N GLY A 80 -21.70 -3.07 -3.09
CA GLY A 80 -21.97 -1.91 -3.94
C GLY A 80 -20.80 -1.46 -4.84
N GLN A 81 -20.98 -0.34 -5.52
CA GLN A 81 -20.02 0.17 -6.51
C GLN A 81 -18.85 0.87 -5.78
N PRO A 82 -17.58 0.53 -6.10
CA PRO A 82 -16.42 1.11 -5.42
C PRO A 82 -16.25 2.60 -5.71
N LEU A 83 -15.67 3.34 -4.76
CA LEU A 83 -15.23 4.72 -4.98
C LEU A 83 -14.13 4.76 -6.05
N ALA A 84 -14.00 5.89 -6.76
CA ALA A 84 -12.92 6.08 -7.73
C ALA A 84 -11.55 6.01 -7.02
N ALA A 85 -10.75 5.01 -7.38
CA ALA A 85 -9.43 4.82 -6.82
C ALA A 85 -8.47 5.94 -7.28
N PRO A 86 -7.47 6.33 -6.46
CA PRO A 86 -6.38 7.17 -6.91
C PRO A 86 -5.60 6.49 -8.05
N THR A 87 -5.09 7.27 -9.01
CA THR A 87 -4.33 6.72 -10.13
C THR A 87 -2.95 6.24 -9.69
N ASN A 88 -2.64 4.96 -9.93
CA ASN A 88 -1.31 4.39 -9.72
C ASN A 88 -0.28 5.06 -10.64
N ASN A 89 0.97 5.16 -10.17
CA ASN A 89 2.04 5.78 -10.94
C ASN A 89 2.37 4.98 -12.21
N ALA A 90 2.16 3.66 -12.18
CA ALA A 90 2.31 2.79 -13.35
C ALA A 90 1.32 3.12 -14.49
N LEU A 91 0.25 3.89 -14.21
CA LEU A 91 -0.74 4.32 -15.20
C LEU A 91 -0.50 5.76 -15.66
N LYS A 92 0.53 6.43 -15.17
CA LYS A 92 0.91 7.77 -15.63
C LYS A 92 1.77 7.67 -16.88
N THR A 93 1.47 8.48 -17.89
CA THR A 93 2.23 8.52 -19.15
C THR A 93 3.55 9.30 -19.03
N GLU A 94 3.70 10.13 -18.00
CA GLU A 94 4.96 10.82 -17.67
C GLU A 94 5.24 10.72 -16.16
N LEU A 95 6.54 10.66 -15.80
CA LEU A 95 7.04 10.51 -14.43
C LEU A 95 6.82 11.77 -13.59
#